data_AF-A0A2A4YPA5-F1
#
_entry.id   AF-A0A2A4YPA5-F1
#
_cell.length_a   1.000
_cell.length_b   1.000
_cell.length_c   1.000
_cell.angle_alpha   90.00
_cell.angle_beta   90.00
_cell.angle_gamma   90.00
#
_symmetry.space_group_name_H-M   'P 1'
#
loop_
_entity.id
_entity.type
_entity.pdbx_description
1 polymer ?
#
loop_
_entity_poly.entity_id
_entity_poly.type
_entity_poly.pdbx_seq_one_letter_code
_entity_poly.pdbx_strand_id
1 'polypeptide(L)'
;MASLVPILTSVIVSQGAGFIASELSGRRSSSSQDAALQQLRAQQSLQEQQAAAAAALNRQKIALDAGNAEEERKKALRRAVSRQRANFGAQGISSGGGSAQAVLLGLFEESDAEKKKREQLDALRLTSIDQDLGQQKSLNVLQRTQLQEKQKINQLSTGERLFGSLF
;
A
#
# COMPACT_ATOMS: atom_id res chain seq x y z
N MET A 1 -14.24 19.18 8.97
CA MET A 1 -12.90 19.78 8.85
C MET A 1 -12.03 18.81 8.05
N ALA A 2 -12.09 18.88 6.72
CA ALA A 2 -11.35 18.01 5.81
C ALA A 2 -10.15 18.80 5.25
N SER A 3 -8.93 18.39 5.58
CA SER A 3 -7.70 19.00 5.07
C SER A 3 -7.30 18.34 3.76
N LEU A 4 -7.54 19.04 2.65
CA LEU A 4 -7.05 18.73 1.32
C LEU A 4 -5.54 19.03 1.25
N VAL A 5 -4.74 18.01 0.97
CA VAL A 5 -3.29 18.13 0.72
C VAL A 5 -3.09 18.48 -0.75
N PRO A 6 -2.39 19.59 -1.10
CA PRO A 6 -2.14 19.94 -2.50
C PRO A 6 -1.02 19.08 -3.09
N ILE A 7 -1.29 18.45 -4.23
CA ILE A 7 -0.32 17.70 -5.04
C ILE A 7 0.49 18.73 -5.85
N LEU A 8 1.79 18.83 -5.57
CA LEU A 8 2.72 19.68 -6.31
C LEU A 8 2.93 19.11 -7.73
N THR A 9 2.49 19.87 -8.72
CA THR A 9 2.73 19.61 -10.15
C THR A 9 4.06 20.27 -10.53
N SER A 10 5.12 19.49 -10.73
CA SER A 10 6.37 20.01 -11.29
C SER A 10 6.33 19.97 -12.82
N VAL A 11 6.19 21.15 -13.42
CA VAL A 11 6.39 21.39 -14.85
C VAL A 11 7.89 21.36 -15.12
N ILE A 12 8.36 20.39 -15.92
CA ILE A 12 9.73 20.39 -16.44
C ILE A 12 9.72 21.17 -17.76
N VAL A 13 10.39 22.33 -17.74
CA VAL A 13 10.60 23.22 -18.89
C VAL A 13 11.58 22.57 -19.87
N SER A 14 11.16 22.36 -21.12
CA SER A 14 12.03 21.99 -22.24
C SER A 14 12.42 23.24 -23.03
N GLN A 15 13.72 23.55 -23.02
CA GLN A 15 14.42 24.40 -23.99
C GLN A 15 15.79 23.73 -24.16
N GLY A 16 16.30 23.35 -25.32
CA GLY A 16 16.25 23.99 -26.62
C GLY A 16 17.72 24.09 -27.08
N ALA A 17 18.23 23.05 -27.75
CA ALA A 17 19.52 23.08 -28.43
C ALA A 17 19.44 22.16 -29.66
N GLY A 18 19.32 22.80 -30.82
CA GLY A 18 19.16 22.16 -32.12
C GLY A 18 20.46 21.69 -32.76
N PHE A 19 20.29 20.77 -33.72
CA PHE A 19 21.03 20.62 -34.98
C PHE A 19 22.57 20.68 -34.93
N ILE A 20 23.24 19.50 -34.90
CA ILE A 20 24.18 18.96 -35.93
C ILE A 20 24.45 17.49 -35.53
N ALA A 21 23.97 16.50 -36.31
CA ALA A 21 24.57 15.15 -36.49
C ALA A 21 23.56 14.17 -37.15
N SER A 22 23.32 14.33 -38.45
CA SER A 22 22.45 13.45 -39.24
C SER A 22 23.14 12.21 -39.85
N GLU A 23 24.39 11.89 -39.49
CA GLU A 23 25.15 10.77 -40.12
C GLU A 23 25.88 9.84 -39.13
N LEU A 24 25.29 9.58 -37.95
CA LEU A 24 25.83 8.59 -36.99
C LEU A 24 24.74 7.70 -36.35
N SER A 25 23.57 7.63 -36.98
CA SER A 25 22.32 7.09 -36.42
C SER A 25 22.27 5.56 -36.29
N GLY A 26 23.20 4.80 -36.89
CA GLY A 26 23.15 3.33 -36.86
C GLY A 26 23.73 2.64 -35.61
N ARG A 27 24.65 3.28 -34.87
CA ARG A 27 25.38 2.64 -33.74
C ARG A 27 25.15 3.22 -32.34
N ARG A 28 24.52 4.41 -32.22
CA ARG A 28 24.24 5.04 -30.91
C ARG A 28 22.87 4.66 -30.31
N SER A 29 22.03 3.96 -31.07
CA SER A 29 20.67 3.61 -30.66
C SER A 29 20.63 2.43 -29.68
N SER A 30 21.52 1.44 -29.79
CA SER A 30 21.53 0.28 -28.89
C SER A 30 22.03 0.61 -27.48
N SER A 31 23.15 1.34 -27.36
CA SER A 31 23.74 1.67 -26.05
C SER A 31 22.87 2.61 -25.21
N SER A 32 22.14 3.53 -25.84
CA SER A 32 21.20 4.42 -25.15
C SER A 32 19.94 3.70 -24.67
N GLN A 33 19.47 2.69 -25.43
CA GLN A 33 18.33 1.86 -25.06
C GLN A 33 18.64 0.94 -23.87
N ASP A 34 19.84 0.35 -23.84
CA ASP A 34 20.29 -0.48 -22.72
C ASP A 34 20.45 0.35 -21.43
N ALA A 35 20.99 1.58 -21.55
CA ALA A 35 21.11 2.49 -20.42
C ALA A 35 19.74 2.87 -19.84
N ALA A 36 18.74 3.13 -20.69
CA ALA A 36 17.37 3.44 -20.26
C ALA A 36 16.70 2.27 -19.50
N LEU A 37 16.90 1.03 -19.96
CA LEU A 37 16.41 -0.17 -19.28
C LEU A 37 17.08 -0.37 -17.92
N GLN A 38 18.40 -0.16 -17.85
CA GLN A 38 19.16 -0.27 -16.60
C GLN A 38 18.72 0.79 -15.60
N GLN A 39 18.54 2.03 -16.05
CA GLN A 39 18.05 3.12 -15.20
C GLN A 39 16.63 2.83 -14.68
N LEU A 40 15.72 2.35 -15.53
CA LEU A 40 14.38 1.96 -15.08
C LEU A 40 14.44 0.85 -14.03
N ARG A 41 15.27 -0.18 -14.25
CA ARG A 41 15.43 -1.29 -13.28
C ARG A 41 15.95 -0.80 -11.94
N ALA A 42 16.94 0.10 -11.94
CA ALA A 42 17.49 0.68 -10.72
C ALA A 42 16.45 1.53 -9.97
N GLN A 43 15.63 2.29 -10.71
CA GLN A 43 14.54 3.07 -10.12
C GLN A 43 13.45 2.17 -9.53
N GLN A 44 13.04 1.12 -10.25
CA GLN A 44 12.05 0.15 -9.81
C GLN A 44 12.53 -0.62 -8.57
N SER A 45 13.80 -1.05 -8.53
CA SER A 45 14.33 -1.77 -7.38
C SER A 45 14.37 -0.89 -6.11
N LEU A 46 14.74 0.38 -6.25
CA LEU A 46 14.69 1.34 -5.15
C LEU A 46 13.25 1.56 -4.67
N GLN A 47 12.31 1.72 -5.60
CA GLN A 47 10.90 1.91 -5.28
C GLN A 47 10.30 0.69 -4.57
N GLU A 48 10.64 -0.52 -5.02
CA GLU A 48 10.22 -1.78 -4.38
C GLU A 48 10.79 -1.91 -2.96
N GLN A 49 12.05 -1.54 -2.74
CA GLN A 49 12.66 -1.54 -1.41
C GLN A 49 11.95 -0.57 -0.47
N GLN A 50 11.67 0.65 -0.94
CA GLN A 50 10.94 1.66 -0.16
C GLN A 50 9.52 1.21 0.16
N ALA A 51 8.80 0.66 -0.82
CA ALA A 51 7.46 0.14 -0.63
C ALA A 51 7.44 -1.04 0.35
N ALA A 52 8.40 -1.97 0.26
CA ALA A 52 8.53 -3.09 1.18
C ALA A 52 8.82 -2.63 2.62
N ALA A 53 9.71 -1.64 2.79
CA ALA A 53 10.01 -1.06 4.09
C ALA A 53 8.79 -0.35 4.70
N ALA A 54 8.08 0.45 3.90
CA ALA A 54 6.85 1.12 4.32
C ALA A 54 5.75 0.11 4.71
N ALA A 55 5.57 -0.95 3.91
CA ALA A 55 4.63 -2.02 4.21
C ALA A 55 5.00 -2.75 5.51
N ALA A 56 6.27 -3.08 5.73
CA ALA A 56 6.73 -3.71 6.96
C ALA A 56 6.45 -2.82 8.19
N LEU A 57 6.74 -1.53 8.09
CA LEU A 57 6.46 -0.55 9.14
C LEU A 57 4.95 -0.42 9.41
N ASN A 58 4.13 -0.39 8.37
CA ASN A 58 2.68 -0.32 8.52
C ASN A 58 2.10 -1.58 9.18
N ARG A 59 2.61 -2.77 8.83
CA ARG A 59 2.24 -4.03 9.51
C ARG A 59 2.62 -4.01 10.99
N GLN A 60 3.80 -3.50 11.33
CA GLN A 60 4.22 -3.35 12.73
C GLN A 60 3.31 -2.39 13.50
N LYS A 61 2.94 -1.26 12.89
CA LYS A 61 1.97 -0.32 13.47
C LYS A 61 0.63 -0.97 13.75
N ILE A 62 0.07 -1.69 12.77
CA ILE A 62 -1.21 -2.42 12.94
C ILE A 62 -1.11 -3.41 14.12
N ALA A 63 -0.02 -4.17 14.21
CA ALA A 63 0.18 -5.12 15.30
C ALA A 63 0.27 -4.44 16.68
N LEU A 64 0.97 -3.31 16.75
CA LEU A 64 1.11 -2.52 17.98
C LEU A 64 -0.24 -1.90 18.38
N ASP A 65 -0.95 -1.31 17.43
CA ASP A 65 -2.27 -0.71 17.63
C ASP A 65 -3.29 -1.76 18.10
N ALA A 66 -3.26 -2.96 17.53
CA ALA A 66 -4.10 -4.08 17.95
C ALA A 66 -3.80 -4.49 19.41
N GLY A 67 -2.53 -4.54 19.81
CA GLY A 67 -2.12 -4.82 21.18
C GLY A 67 -2.63 -3.77 22.18
N ASN A 68 -2.42 -2.49 21.88
CA ASN A 68 -2.89 -1.38 22.71
C ASN A 68 -4.42 -1.37 22.82
N ALA A 69 -5.11 -1.55 21.69
CA ALA A 69 -6.56 -1.61 21.65
C ALA A 69 -7.13 -2.73 22.53
N GLU A 70 -6.50 -3.91 22.54
CA GLU A 70 -6.92 -5.04 23.38
C GLU A 70 -6.73 -4.76 24.88
N GLU A 71 -5.63 -4.10 25.25
CA GLU A 71 -5.43 -3.66 26.63
C GLU A 71 -6.48 -2.65 27.08
N GLU A 72 -6.74 -1.63 26.26
CA GLU A 72 -7.74 -0.60 26.54
C GLU A 72 -9.13 -1.21 26.67
N ARG A 73 -9.50 -2.14 25.76
CA ARG A 73 -10.76 -2.87 25.82
C ARG A 73 -10.91 -3.62 27.13
N LYS A 74 -9.90 -4.39 27.55
CA LYS A 74 -9.94 -5.12 28.84
C LYS A 74 -10.09 -4.18 30.03
N LYS A 75 -9.36 -3.06 30.03
CA LYS A 75 -9.45 -2.04 31.09
C LYS A 75 -10.84 -1.40 31.12
N ALA A 76 -11.40 -1.06 29.97
CA ALA A 76 -12.74 -0.50 29.83
C ALA A 76 -13.82 -1.49 30.30
N LEU A 77 -13.75 -2.75 29.86
CA LEU A 77 -14.67 -3.81 30.25
C LEU A 77 -14.65 -4.04 31.75
N ARG A 78 -13.46 -4.12 32.37
CA ARG A 78 -13.35 -4.24 33.84
C ARG A 78 -14.03 -3.07 34.56
N ARG A 79 -13.81 -1.83 34.11
CA ARG A 79 -14.45 -0.65 34.69
C ARG A 79 -15.97 -0.68 34.52
N ALA A 80 -16.47 -1.07 33.35
CA ALA A 80 -17.91 -1.18 33.06
C ALA A 80 -18.57 -2.22 33.97
N VAL A 81 -17.97 -3.41 34.08
CA VAL A 81 -18.44 -4.49 34.97
C VAL A 81 -18.43 -4.03 36.43
N SER A 82 -17.36 -3.38 36.90
CA SER A 82 -17.29 -2.86 38.29
C SER A 82 -18.37 -1.83 38.57
N ARG A 83 -18.62 -0.88 37.65
CA ARG A 83 -19.70 0.11 37.78
C ARG A 83 -21.07 -0.55 37.82
N GLN A 84 -21.31 -1.52 36.94
CA GLN A 84 -22.59 -2.21 36.90
C GLN A 84 -22.87 -3.00 38.17
N ARG A 85 -21.85 -3.68 38.72
CA ARG A 85 -21.94 -4.38 40.01
C ARG A 85 -22.21 -3.42 41.17
N ALA A 86 -21.55 -2.26 41.21
CA ALA A 86 -21.79 -1.25 42.23
C ALA A 86 -23.24 -0.72 42.16
N ASN A 87 -23.74 -0.46 40.95
CA ASN A 87 -25.13 -0.01 40.74
C ASN A 87 -26.15 -1.06 41.21
N PHE A 88 -25.94 -2.34 40.89
CA PHE A 88 -26.80 -3.42 41.37
C PHE A 88 -26.79 -3.53 42.89
N GLY A 89 -25.61 -3.43 43.52
CA GLY A 89 -25.49 -3.40 44.98
C GLY A 89 -26.25 -2.24 45.62
N ALA A 90 -26.16 -1.04 45.03
CA ALA A 90 -26.89 0.13 45.51
C ALA A 90 -28.42 0.01 45.35
N GLN A 91 -28.88 -0.75 44.35
CA GLN A 91 -30.30 -1.01 44.09
C GLN A 91 -30.85 -2.22 44.87
N GLY A 92 -30.03 -2.89 45.68
CA GLY A 92 -30.42 -4.12 46.39
C GLY A 92 -30.64 -5.32 45.47
N ILE A 93 -30.21 -5.23 44.21
CA ILE A 93 -30.29 -6.32 43.24
C ILE A 93 -29.12 -7.26 43.51
N SER A 94 -29.42 -8.52 43.85
CA SER A 94 -28.35 -9.50 44.07
C SER A 94 -27.60 -9.74 42.78
N SER A 95 -26.27 -9.78 42.85
CA SER A 95 -25.39 -10.07 41.71
C SER A 95 -25.56 -11.49 41.14
N GLY A 96 -26.30 -12.36 41.86
CA GLY A 96 -26.67 -13.71 41.42
C GLY A 96 -28.07 -13.82 40.80
N GLY A 97 -28.83 -12.71 40.73
CA GLY A 97 -30.13 -12.70 40.06
C GLY A 97 -29.98 -12.78 38.53
N GLY A 98 -30.88 -13.52 37.86
CA GLY A 98 -30.80 -13.75 36.41
C GLY A 98 -30.73 -12.47 35.57
N SER A 99 -31.46 -11.42 35.96
CA SER A 99 -31.45 -10.12 35.26
C SER A 99 -30.12 -9.37 35.40
N ALA A 100 -29.47 -9.44 36.56
CA ALA A 100 -28.16 -8.80 36.78
C ALA A 100 -27.06 -9.51 35.98
N GLN A 101 -27.12 -10.85 35.94
CA GLN A 101 -26.18 -11.65 35.18
C GLN A 101 -26.34 -11.48 33.66
N ALA A 102 -27.58 -11.32 33.17
CA ALA A 102 -27.85 -11.05 31.76
C ALA A 102 -27.23 -9.73 31.27
N VAL A 103 -27.32 -8.65 32.07
CA VAL A 103 -26.70 -7.37 31.73
C VAL A 103 -25.18 -7.48 31.68
N LEU A 104 -24.58 -8.16 32.67
CA LEU A 104 -23.13 -8.37 32.68
C LEU A 104 -22.68 -9.20 31.47
N LEU A 105 -23.42 -10.26 31.13
CA LEU A 105 -23.16 -11.06 29.93
C LEU A 105 -23.23 -10.20 28.66
N GLY A 106 -24.24 -9.34 28.54
CA GLY A 106 -24.37 -8.39 27.43
C GLY A 106 -23.15 -7.48 27.27
N LEU A 107 -22.55 -7.00 28.37
CA LEU A 107 -21.31 -6.21 28.30
C LEU A 107 -20.11 -7.00 27.75
N PHE A 108 -20.03 -8.30 28.06
CA PHE A 108 -19.00 -9.16 27.47
C PHE A 108 -19.25 -9.40 25.99
N GLU A 109 -20.50 -9.71 25.62
CA GLU A 109 -20.89 -9.93 24.22
C GLU A 109 -20.65 -8.70 23.35
N GLU A 110 -21.01 -7.51 23.84
CA GLU A 110 -20.74 -6.25 23.15
C GLU A 110 -19.23 -6.02 22.99
N SER A 111 -18.45 -6.24 24.04
CA SER A 111 -16.99 -6.12 23.99
C SER A 111 -16.35 -7.10 23.00
N ASP A 112 -16.87 -8.31 22.90
CA ASP A 112 -16.38 -9.33 21.96
C ASP A 112 -16.81 -9.03 20.53
N ALA A 113 -18.01 -8.46 20.32
CA ALA A 113 -18.45 -7.98 19.02
C ALA A 113 -17.57 -6.82 18.51
N GLU A 114 -17.24 -5.87 19.40
CA GLU A 114 -16.29 -4.79 19.09
C GLU A 114 -14.91 -5.33 18.72
N LYS A 115 -14.40 -6.31 19.50
CA LYS A 115 -13.13 -6.96 19.20
C LYS A 115 -13.13 -7.58 17.81
N LYS A 116 -14.15 -8.39 17.47
CA LYS A 116 -14.27 -9.02 16.15
C LYS A 116 -14.30 -8.00 15.02
N LYS A 117 -15.04 -6.90 15.19
CA LYS A 117 -15.11 -5.83 14.19
C LYS A 117 -13.73 -5.18 13.97
N ARG A 118 -12.95 -4.96 15.04
CA ARG A 118 -11.58 -4.43 14.92
C ARG A 118 -10.65 -5.42 14.22
N GLU A 119 -10.68 -6.69 14.59
CA GLU A 119 -9.88 -7.74 13.93
C GLU A 119 -10.17 -7.82 12.43
N GLN A 120 -11.44 -7.69 12.03
CA GLN A 120 -11.84 -7.61 10.61
C GLN A 120 -11.25 -6.39 9.90
N LEU A 121 -11.25 -5.22 10.55
CA LEU A 121 -10.65 -4.00 9.99
C LEU A 121 -9.14 -4.13 9.86
N ASP A 122 -8.46 -4.74 10.82
CA ASP A 122 -7.02 -4.96 10.77
C ASP A 122 -6.66 -5.97 9.68
N ALA A 123 -7.44 -7.05 9.53
CA ALA A 123 -7.30 -7.98 8.41
C ALA A 123 -7.49 -7.30 7.05
N LEU A 124 -8.47 -6.38 6.93
CA LEU A 124 -8.69 -5.61 5.72
C LEU A 124 -7.51 -4.68 5.41
N ARG A 125 -6.96 -4.00 6.43
CA ARG A 125 -5.77 -3.14 6.28
C ARG A 125 -4.55 -3.94 5.83
N LEU A 126 -4.31 -5.10 6.42
CA LEU A 126 -3.23 -6.00 6.00
C LEU A 126 -3.41 -6.45 4.55
N THR A 127 -4.64 -6.83 4.18
CA THR A 127 -4.99 -7.22 2.81
C THR A 127 -4.74 -6.07 1.83
N SER A 128 -5.10 -4.83 2.19
CA SER A 128 -4.83 -3.65 1.36
C SER A 128 -3.33 -3.45 1.12
N ILE A 129 -2.50 -3.59 2.15
CA ILE A 129 -1.03 -3.48 2.02
C ILE A 129 -0.51 -4.52 1.01
N ASP A 130 -1.02 -5.75 1.07
CA ASP A 130 -0.61 -6.82 0.18
C ASP A 130 -1.06 -6.58 -1.27
N GLN A 131 -2.29 -6.08 -1.44
CA GLN A 131 -2.81 -5.68 -2.75
C GLN A 131 -2.00 -4.53 -3.36
N ASP A 132 -1.67 -3.50 -2.58
CA ASP A 132 -0.87 -2.36 -3.05
C ASP A 132 0.52 -2.81 -3.50
N LEU A 133 1.19 -3.66 -2.73
CA LEU A 133 2.49 -4.24 -3.12
C LEU A 133 2.37 -5.10 -4.38
N GLY A 134 1.29 -5.89 -4.50
CA GLY A 134 1.03 -6.70 -5.68
C GLY A 134 0.80 -5.85 -6.95
N GLN A 135 0.02 -4.78 -6.82
CA GLN A 135 -0.25 -3.83 -7.90
C GLN A 135 1.02 -3.08 -8.34
N GLN A 136 1.86 -2.64 -7.40
CA GLN A 136 3.12 -1.99 -7.75
C GLN A 136 4.05 -2.93 -8.53
N LYS A 137 4.16 -4.20 -8.09
CA LYS A 137 4.95 -5.20 -8.81
C LYS A 137 4.40 -5.47 -10.22
N SER A 138 3.08 -5.57 -10.37
CA SER A 138 2.49 -5.79 -11.70
C SER A 138 2.74 -4.60 -12.63
N LEU A 139 2.61 -3.37 -12.13
CA LEU A 139 2.96 -2.16 -12.89
C LEU A 139 4.44 -2.12 -13.29
N ASN A 140 5.35 -2.48 -12.39
CA ASN A 140 6.78 -2.55 -12.70
C ASN A 140 7.07 -3.56 -13.82
N VAL A 141 6.45 -4.75 -13.75
CA VAL A 141 6.56 -5.78 -14.78
C VAL A 141 6.01 -5.28 -16.11
N LEU A 142 4.82 -4.66 -16.13
CA LEU A 142 4.21 -4.12 -17.34
C LEU A 142 5.08 -3.05 -18.00
N GLN A 143 5.60 -2.09 -17.24
CA GLN A 143 6.49 -1.04 -17.75
C GLN A 143 7.76 -1.64 -18.37
N ARG A 144 8.34 -2.66 -17.72
CA ARG A 144 9.52 -3.37 -18.22
C ARG A 144 9.22 -4.08 -19.53
N THR A 145 8.10 -4.78 -19.63
CA THR A 145 7.68 -5.47 -20.85
C THR A 145 7.42 -4.49 -21.99
N GLN A 146 6.71 -3.39 -21.73
CA GLN A 146 6.43 -2.36 -22.73
C GLN A 146 7.70 -1.71 -23.28
N LEU A 147 8.71 -1.45 -22.44
CA LEU A 147 9.99 -0.94 -22.93
C LEU A 147 10.72 -1.96 -23.81
N GLN A 148 10.74 -3.23 -23.40
CA GLN A 148 11.38 -4.29 -24.19
C GLN A 148 10.69 -4.47 -25.55
N GLU A 149 9.36 -4.42 -25.60
CA GLU A 149 8.60 -4.49 -26.84
C GLU A 149 8.88 -3.30 -27.75
N LYS A 150 8.89 -2.07 -27.21
CA LYS A 150 9.27 -0.87 -27.97
C LYS A 150 10.67 -0.99 -28.57
N GLN A 151 11.63 -1.54 -27.82
CA GLN A 151 12.99 -1.77 -28.31
C GLN A 151 13.01 -2.80 -29.45
N LYS A 152 12.28 -3.91 -29.31
CA LYS A 152 12.16 -4.93 -30.39
C LYS A 152 11.56 -4.34 -31.66
N ILE A 153 10.48 -3.55 -31.56
CA ILE A 153 9.84 -2.90 -32.70
C ILE A 153 10.78 -1.88 -33.37
N ASN A 154 11.51 -1.08 -32.59
CA ASN A 154 12.49 -0.14 -33.12
C ASN A 154 13.62 -0.84 -33.87
N GLN A 155 14.10 -1.99 -33.37
CA GLN A 155 15.13 -2.79 -34.05
C GLN A 155 14.61 -3.37 -35.37
N LEU A 156 13.40 -3.95 -35.39
CA LEU A 156 12.79 -4.49 -36.60
C LEU A 156 12.56 -3.40 -37.67
N SER A 157 11.94 -2.28 -37.29
CA SER A 157 11.66 -1.16 -38.20
C SER A 157 12.92 -0.46 -38.74
N THR A 158 14.04 -0.51 -38.01
CA THR A 158 15.33 0.00 -38.49
C THR A 158 15.99 -1.00 -39.44
N GLY A 159 15.86 -2.30 -39.16
CA GLY A 159 16.33 -3.37 -40.03
C GLY A 159 15.63 -3.37 -41.40
N GLU A 160 14.31 -3.24 -41.44
CA GLU A 160 13.54 -3.21 -42.71
C GLU A 160 13.90 -2.01 -43.60
N ARG A 161 14.18 -0.84 -43.02
CA ARG A 161 14.60 0.34 -43.80
C ARG A 161 15.94 0.14 -44.49
N LEU A 162 16.84 -0.66 -43.92
CA LEU A 162 18.14 -0.96 -44.52
C LEU A 162 18.05 -1.98 -45.66
N PHE A 163 17.06 -2.89 -45.63
CA PHE A 163 16.83 -3.83 -46.73
C PHE A 163 16.05 -3.20 -47.89
N GLY A 164 15.15 -2.25 -47.61
CA GLY A 164 14.40 -1.52 -48.65
C GLY A 164 15.21 -0.48 -49.43
N SER A 165 16.43 -0.12 -48.99
CA SER A 165 17.31 0.84 -49.69
C SER A 165 18.40 0.17 -50.54
N LEU A 166 18.39 -1.16 -50.65
CA LEU A 166 19.38 -1.95 -51.41
C LEU A 166 18.80 -2.60 -52.68
N PHE A 167 17.55 -2.27 -53.03
CA PHE A 167 16.89 -2.57 -54.30
C PHE A 167 16.24 -1.29 -54.84
#